data_AF-A0A2Y0Y2Y6-F1
#
_entry.id   AF-A0A2Y0Y2Y6-F1
#
_cell.length_a   1.000
_cell.length_b   1.000
_cell.length_c   1.000
_cell.angle_alpha   90.00
_cell.angle_beta   90.00
_cell.angle_gamma   90.00
#
_symmetry.space_group_name_H-M   'P 1'
#
loop_
_entity.id
_entity.type
_entity.pdbx_description
1 polymer ?
#
loop_
_entity_poly.entity_id
_entity_poly.type
_entity_poly.pdbx_seq_one_letter_code
_entity_poly.pdbx_strand_id
1 'polypeptide(L)'
;MNLINRIALTSLALMFTGCTAGKIDPAKALTQMHIAKSDKYKKRPGWTALVRLGIDDCEAYKSGGGSLFKWDGLTCDDKSIIQAVNSKPQTIPVFYAAYHEYGGNGVGELSRFDNSSKTGEEASKILVNLAIALSNPAKVDAIYTDYGNDRWSMGLVTVNESDFKTSLATFAQERDKLASEYQKLRNENQKRYRAERDERIKREKEESKASEKTIDLVLWQNPTAEQQMIVDALHTIKFTIRNDGVAYANGRWFMSIAGLEFFRNSLDLSMKSCSDAGAYVGETALNRACVQGIARSIVEWGKTASDRTISDGAWNAAALDGSINYNPVKYEILFSHWAGMARVYSARGY
;
A
#
# COMPACT_ATOMS: atom_id res chain seq x y z
N MET A 1 7.84 -16.75 80.34
CA MET A 1 7.32 -15.39 80.57
C MET A 1 6.46 -15.04 79.36
N ASN A 2 5.13 -15.27 79.37
CA ASN A 2 4.10 -14.42 79.99
C ASN A 2 4.35 -12.93 79.68
N LEU A 3 3.43 -12.16 79.08
CA LEU A 3 1.97 -12.26 79.12
C LEU A 3 1.34 -11.21 78.18
N ILE A 4 0.23 -11.59 77.49
CA ILE A 4 -1.00 -10.77 77.27
C ILE A 4 -0.91 -9.57 76.30
N ASN A 5 -1.71 -9.45 75.22
CA ASN A 5 -3.18 -9.55 75.10
C ASN A 5 -3.59 -9.88 73.63
N ARG A 6 -4.35 -10.96 73.35
CA ARG A 6 -5.84 -11.02 73.27
C ARG A 6 -6.41 -10.23 72.07
N ILE A 7 -6.94 -10.84 71.00
CA ILE A 7 -8.23 -11.58 70.81
C ILE A 7 -8.29 -11.92 69.30
N ALA A 8 -8.88 -12.97 68.75
CA ALA A 8 -9.33 -14.29 69.16
C ALA A 8 -9.67 -15.02 67.83
N LEU A 9 -9.36 -16.31 67.73
CA LEU A 9 -10.01 -17.20 66.77
C LEU A 9 -11.47 -17.39 67.20
N THR A 10 -12.41 -17.19 66.28
CA THR A 10 -13.70 -17.90 66.30
C THR A 10 -14.10 -18.26 64.87
N SER A 11 -13.90 -19.54 64.58
CA SER A 11 -14.83 -20.48 63.93
C SER A 11 -15.94 -19.94 63.04
N LEU A 12 -15.97 -20.50 61.83
CA LEU A 12 -17.17 -20.93 61.08
C LEU A 12 -18.47 -20.87 61.89
N ALA A 13 -19.36 -19.95 61.51
CA ALA A 13 -20.80 -20.11 61.67
C ALA A 13 -21.46 -19.60 60.40
N LEU A 14 -22.08 -20.52 59.67
CA LEU A 14 -23.07 -20.22 58.66
C LEU A 14 -24.13 -19.28 59.26
N MET A 15 -24.33 -18.12 58.65
CA MET A 15 -25.60 -17.41 58.72
C MET A 15 -26.26 -17.54 57.34
N PHE A 16 -26.85 -18.70 57.10
CA PHE A 16 -28.07 -18.75 56.31
C PHE A 16 -29.11 -17.89 57.05
N THR A 17 -29.56 -16.80 56.44
CA THR A 17 -30.97 -16.39 56.48
C THR A 17 -31.22 -15.32 55.43
N GLY A 18 -31.66 -15.80 54.27
CA GLY A 18 -32.34 -15.02 53.25
C GLY A 18 -33.28 -15.90 52.42
N CYS A 19 -33.70 -17.05 52.95
CA CYS A 19 -34.80 -17.83 52.42
C CYS A 19 -36.10 -17.26 52.99
N THR A 20 -36.83 -16.51 52.16
CA THR A 20 -38.29 -16.39 52.32
C THR A 20 -38.91 -17.15 51.15
N ALA A 21 -39.45 -18.33 51.44
CA ALA A 21 -40.22 -19.19 50.52
C ALA A 21 -39.47 -19.82 49.32
N GLY A 22 -38.23 -20.29 49.50
CA GLY A 22 -37.62 -21.29 48.61
C GLY A 22 -37.38 -20.87 47.14
N LYS A 23 -37.44 -19.57 46.82
CA LYS A 23 -37.01 -19.03 45.53
C LYS A 23 -35.94 -17.97 45.79
N ILE A 24 -34.77 -18.16 45.20
CA ILE A 24 -33.76 -17.10 45.10
C ILE A 24 -34.37 -16.02 44.21
N ASP A 25 -34.53 -14.81 44.74
CA ASP A 25 -34.87 -13.62 43.96
C ASP A 25 -33.64 -13.26 43.12
N PRO A 26 -33.65 -13.52 41.79
CA PRO A 26 -32.47 -13.31 40.96
C PRO A 26 -32.07 -11.83 40.90
N ALA A 27 -33.03 -10.91 41.06
CA ALA A 27 -32.80 -9.48 40.99
C ALA A 27 -32.05 -8.96 42.24
N LYS A 28 -32.30 -9.54 43.41
CA LYS A 28 -31.60 -9.21 44.66
C LYS A 28 -30.23 -9.88 44.78
N ALA A 29 -30.07 -11.10 44.26
CA ALA A 29 -28.77 -11.78 44.21
C ALA A 29 -27.77 -11.05 43.29
N LEU A 30 -28.24 -10.52 42.15
CA LEU A 30 -27.42 -9.73 41.22
C LEU A 30 -27.02 -8.35 41.75
N THR A 31 -27.77 -7.77 42.68
CA THR A 31 -27.44 -6.46 43.28
C THR A 31 -26.51 -6.60 44.51
N GLN A 32 -26.54 -7.74 45.21
CA GLN A 32 -25.63 -8.00 46.34
C GLN A 32 -24.27 -8.55 45.92
N MET A 33 -24.18 -9.28 44.80
CA MET A 33 -22.89 -9.54 44.15
C MET A 33 -22.50 -8.31 43.33
N HIS A 34 -21.59 -7.49 43.85
CA HIS A 34 -20.90 -6.43 43.09
C HIS A 34 -20.04 -7.05 41.96
N ILE A 35 -20.68 -7.65 40.95
CA ILE A 35 -20.03 -7.92 39.67
C ILE A 35 -19.99 -6.55 39.00
N ALA A 36 -18.92 -5.78 39.23
CA ALA A 36 -18.75 -4.51 38.53
C ALA A 36 -18.69 -4.78 37.02
N LYS A 37 -19.46 -4.03 36.22
CA LYS A 37 -19.30 -4.05 34.75
C LYS A 37 -17.84 -3.73 34.43
N SER A 38 -17.20 -4.62 33.71
CA SER A 38 -15.78 -4.51 33.38
C SER A 38 -15.62 -4.01 31.95
N ASP A 39 -14.95 -2.88 31.78
CA ASP A 39 -14.63 -2.30 30.47
C ASP A 39 -13.47 -3.02 29.74
N LYS A 40 -13.01 -4.18 30.23
CA LYS A 40 -11.93 -4.95 29.59
C LYS A 40 -12.20 -5.29 28.13
N TYR A 41 -13.46 -5.56 27.76
CA TYR A 41 -13.85 -5.86 26.38
C TYR A 41 -13.50 -4.71 25.41
N LYS A 42 -13.57 -3.45 25.87
CA LYS A 42 -13.24 -2.27 25.05
C LYS A 42 -11.76 -2.19 24.65
N LYS A 43 -10.89 -2.98 25.29
CA LYS A 43 -9.45 -3.04 24.97
C LYS A 43 -9.14 -3.89 23.75
N ARG A 44 -10.06 -4.74 23.28
CA ARG A 44 -9.84 -5.51 22.04
C ARG A 44 -9.96 -4.58 20.83
N PRO A 45 -9.08 -4.69 19.82
CA PRO A 45 -9.12 -3.83 18.61
C PRO A 45 -10.48 -3.83 17.91
N GLY A 46 -11.18 -4.96 17.92
CA GLY A 46 -12.51 -5.09 17.32
C GLY A 46 -13.58 -4.18 17.93
N TRP A 47 -13.43 -3.75 19.19
CA TRP A 47 -14.39 -2.83 19.80
C TRP A 47 -14.39 -1.48 19.08
N THR A 48 -13.22 -0.87 18.94
CA THR A 48 -13.06 0.42 18.25
C THR A 48 -13.53 0.32 16.81
N ALA A 49 -13.19 -0.77 16.11
CA ALA A 49 -13.60 -0.98 14.73
C ALA A 49 -15.12 -1.06 14.57
N LEU A 50 -15.79 -1.88 15.39
CA LEU A 50 -17.24 -2.02 15.32
C LEU A 50 -17.99 -0.77 15.78
N VAL A 51 -17.50 -0.07 16.80
CA VAL A 51 -18.10 1.21 17.21
C VAL A 51 -18.02 2.20 16.06
N ARG A 52 -16.87 2.29 15.38
CA ARG A 52 -16.72 3.19 14.23
C ARG A 52 -17.66 2.82 13.09
N LEU A 53 -17.69 1.54 12.69
CA LEU A 53 -18.58 1.05 11.64
C LEU A 53 -20.07 1.24 11.99
N GLY A 54 -20.45 1.06 13.27
CA GLY A 54 -21.81 1.29 13.72
C GLY A 54 -22.20 2.77 13.75
N ILE A 55 -21.26 3.66 14.06
CA ILE A 55 -21.47 5.11 13.93
C ILE A 55 -21.66 5.47 12.46
N ASP A 56 -20.81 4.97 11.57
CA ASP A 56 -20.91 5.24 10.13
C ASP A 56 -22.25 4.71 9.55
N ASP A 57 -22.71 3.53 9.97
CA ASP A 57 -24.02 2.95 9.61
C ASP A 57 -25.20 3.83 10.10
N CYS A 58 -25.12 4.32 11.34
CA CYS A 58 -26.11 5.22 11.93
C CYS A 58 -26.18 6.57 11.20
N GLU A 59 -25.03 7.16 10.88
CA GLU A 59 -24.93 8.40 10.10
C GLU A 59 -25.49 8.21 8.69
N ALA A 60 -25.15 7.09 8.03
CA ALA A 60 -25.70 6.74 6.73
C ALA A 60 -27.23 6.64 6.77
N TYR A 61 -27.81 5.95 7.75
CA TYR A 61 -29.26 5.86 7.94
C TYR A 61 -29.91 7.23 8.10
N LYS A 62 -29.36 8.09 8.96
CA LYS A 62 -29.90 9.43 9.23
C LYS A 62 -29.82 10.35 8.02
N SER A 63 -28.86 10.13 7.13
CA SER A 63 -28.74 10.84 5.86
C SER A 63 -29.68 10.30 4.76
N GLY A 64 -30.48 9.27 5.04
CA GLY A 64 -31.37 8.63 4.08
C GLY A 64 -30.69 7.55 3.20
N GLY A 65 -29.47 7.15 3.56
CA GLY A 65 -28.71 6.10 2.90
C GLY A 65 -29.11 4.68 3.33
N GLY A 66 -28.50 3.69 2.69
CA GLY A 66 -28.61 2.28 3.10
C GLY A 66 -27.92 2.03 4.44
N SER A 67 -28.52 1.17 5.27
CA SER A 67 -28.05 0.86 6.63
C SER A 67 -28.41 -0.57 7.01
N LEU A 68 -27.56 -1.20 7.83
CA LEU A 68 -27.75 -2.54 8.36
C LEU A 68 -28.82 -2.58 9.46
N PHE A 69 -28.80 -1.57 10.34
CA PHE A 69 -29.79 -1.40 11.39
C PHE A 69 -30.77 -0.28 11.06
N LYS A 70 -31.96 -0.37 11.66
CA LYS A 70 -32.89 0.77 11.71
C LYS A 70 -32.55 1.58 12.95
N TRP A 71 -32.18 2.84 12.78
CA TRP A 71 -31.68 3.71 13.86
C TRP A 71 -32.73 4.72 14.35
N ASP A 72 -34.01 4.44 14.13
CA ASP A 72 -35.11 5.34 14.46
C ASP A 72 -35.09 5.74 15.94
N GLY A 73 -34.90 7.04 16.20
CA GLY A 73 -34.85 7.61 17.55
C GLY A 73 -33.56 7.31 18.34
N LEU A 74 -32.56 6.67 17.75
CA LEU A 74 -31.28 6.35 18.39
C LEU A 74 -30.21 7.41 18.12
N THR A 75 -29.30 7.61 19.09
CA THR A 75 -28.08 8.40 18.89
C THR A 75 -27.02 7.56 18.16
N CYS A 76 -26.02 8.21 17.55
CA CYS A 76 -24.91 7.47 16.91
C CYS A 76 -23.77 7.33 17.92
N ASP A 77 -23.95 6.43 18.88
CA ASP A 77 -23.00 6.15 19.96
C ASP A 77 -22.92 4.65 20.29
N ASP A 78 -21.95 4.30 21.14
CA ASP A 78 -21.68 2.92 21.53
C ASP A 78 -22.88 2.21 22.18
N LYS A 79 -23.63 2.91 23.03
CA LYS A 79 -24.84 2.39 23.68
C LYS A 79 -25.92 2.06 22.67
N SER A 80 -26.14 2.96 21.72
CA SER A 80 -27.15 2.78 20.67
C SER A 80 -26.78 1.66 19.71
N ILE A 81 -25.49 1.44 19.45
CA ILE A 81 -25.02 0.28 18.67
C ILE A 81 -25.40 -1.02 19.36
N ILE A 82 -25.14 -1.13 20.67
CA ILE A 82 -25.54 -2.32 21.43
C ILE A 82 -27.07 -2.48 21.46
N GLN A 83 -27.83 -1.38 21.57
CA GLN A 83 -29.28 -1.42 21.49
C GLN A 83 -29.78 -1.90 20.11
N ALA A 84 -29.17 -1.42 19.02
CA ALA A 84 -29.49 -1.82 17.67
C ALA A 84 -29.18 -3.31 17.43
N VAL A 85 -28.03 -3.80 17.91
CA VAL A 85 -27.66 -5.22 17.86
C VAL A 85 -28.65 -6.08 18.65
N ASN A 86 -29.02 -5.66 19.87
CA ASN A 86 -29.99 -6.38 20.70
C ASN A 86 -31.41 -6.40 20.12
N SER A 87 -31.77 -5.46 19.24
CA SER A 87 -33.07 -5.45 18.57
C SER A 87 -33.28 -6.63 17.62
N LYS A 88 -32.19 -7.31 17.22
CA LYS A 88 -32.19 -8.52 16.39
C LYS A 88 -31.28 -9.58 17.02
N PRO A 89 -31.71 -10.29 18.07
CA PRO A 89 -30.85 -11.21 18.82
C PRO A 89 -30.11 -12.26 17.95
N GLN A 90 -30.69 -12.65 16.82
CA GLN A 90 -30.08 -13.55 15.84
C GLN A 90 -28.77 -13.03 15.20
N THR A 91 -28.50 -11.71 15.23
CA THR A 91 -27.26 -11.14 14.68
C THR A 91 -26.14 -11.05 15.73
N ILE A 92 -26.45 -11.23 17.02
CA ILE A 92 -25.49 -11.13 18.13
C ILE A 92 -24.31 -12.08 17.94
N PRO A 93 -24.48 -13.36 17.54
CA PRO A 93 -23.35 -14.27 17.39
C PRO A 93 -22.36 -13.77 16.34
N VAL A 94 -22.83 -13.36 15.16
CA VAL A 94 -21.97 -12.85 14.08
C VAL A 94 -21.32 -11.52 14.47
N PHE A 95 -22.07 -10.62 15.11
CA PHE A 95 -21.54 -9.36 15.65
C PHE A 95 -20.41 -9.61 16.65
N TYR A 96 -20.63 -10.52 17.60
CA TYR A 96 -19.63 -10.85 18.62
C TYR A 96 -18.43 -11.57 18.02
N ALA A 97 -18.62 -12.47 17.04
CA ALA A 97 -17.52 -13.11 16.34
C ALA A 97 -16.68 -12.10 15.54
N ALA A 98 -17.31 -11.14 14.87
CA ALA A 98 -16.60 -10.06 14.17
C ALA A 98 -15.81 -9.18 15.15
N TYR A 99 -16.39 -8.84 16.30
CA TYR A 99 -15.70 -8.15 17.41
C TYR A 99 -14.47 -8.93 17.89
N HIS A 100 -14.67 -10.22 18.13
CA HIS A 100 -13.71 -11.10 18.78
C HIS A 100 -12.50 -11.37 17.88
N GLU A 101 -12.74 -11.59 16.59
CA GLU A 101 -11.72 -12.03 15.63
C GLU A 101 -11.08 -10.89 14.83
N TYR A 102 -11.56 -9.65 14.96
CA TYR A 102 -10.99 -8.51 14.25
C TYR A 102 -9.50 -8.31 14.59
N GLY A 103 -8.67 -8.13 13.56
CA GLY A 103 -7.21 -8.03 13.69
C GLY A 103 -6.52 -9.37 14.01
N GLY A 104 -7.29 -10.45 14.19
CA GLY A 104 -6.79 -11.79 14.44
C GLY A 104 -6.13 -12.42 13.20
N ASN A 105 -5.21 -13.36 13.45
CA ASN A 105 -4.55 -14.12 12.40
C ASN A 105 -5.59 -14.88 11.56
N GLY A 106 -5.61 -14.60 10.26
CA GLY A 106 -6.55 -15.17 9.30
C GLY A 106 -7.79 -14.33 9.01
N VAL A 107 -8.21 -13.39 9.89
CA VAL A 107 -9.36 -12.50 9.65
C VAL A 107 -8.91 -11.14 9.10
N GLY A 108 -7.92 -10.53 9.76
CA GLY A 108 -7.37 -9.24 9.37
C GLY A 108 -8.16 -8.05 9.91
N GLU A 109 -7.75 -6.85 9.49
CA GLU A 109 -8.30 -5.57 9.93
C GLU A 109 -8.36 -4.58 8.75
N LEU A 110 -9.12 -3.51 8.94
CA LEU A 110 -9.21 -2.42 7.96
C LEU A 110 -7.94 -1.59 8.03
N SER A 111 -7.36 -1.24 6.88
CA SER A 111 -6.17 -0.38 6.84
C SER A 111 -6.50 1.05 7.24
N ARG A 112 -7.73 1.49 6.96
CA ARG A 112 -8.29 2.81 7.28
C ARG A 112 -9.81 2.72 7.42
N PHE A 113 -10.43 3.71 8.07
CA PHE A 113 -11.88 3.83 8.23
C PHE A 113 -12.49 4.91 7.32
N ASP A 114 -11.73 5.40 6.33
CA ASP A 114 -12.27 6.33 5.36
C ASP A 114 -13.31 5.64 4.47
N ASN A 115 -14.41 6.34 4.16
CA ASN A 115 -15.42 5.80 3.25
C ASN A 115 -14.87 5.84 1.82
N SER A 116 -14.19 4.75 1.45
CA SER A 116 -13.59 4.57 0.14
C SER A 116 -13.97 3.20 -0.42
N SER A 117 -13.89 3.06 -1.74
CA SER A 117 -14.06 1.77 -2.41
C SER A 117 -13.05 0.72 -1.95
N LYS A 118 -11.86 1.16 -1.50
CA LYS A 118 -10.83 0.29 -0.92
C LYS A 118 -11.29 -0.25 0.44
N THR A 119 -11.85 0.60 1.28
CA THR A 119 -12.40 0.22 2.59
C THR A 119 -13.56 -0.76 2.44
N GLY A 120 -14.44 -0.53 1.45
CA GLY A 120 -15.50 -1.49 1.11
C GLY A 120 -14.95 -2.87 0.70
N GLU A 121 -13.90 -2.89 -0.14
CA GLU A 121 -13.23 -4.15 -0.53
C GLU A 121 -12.57 -4.87 0.65
N GLU A 122 -11.91 -4.13 1.54
CA GLU A 122 -11.30 -4.68 2.76
C GLU A 122 -12.36 -5.23 3.72
N ALA A 123 -13.49 -4.54 3.90
CA ALA A 123 -14.59 -5.00 4.73
C ALA A 123 -15.21 -6.30 4.18
N SER A 124 -15.47 -6.38 2.86
CA SER A 124 -15.94 -7.61 2.23
C SER A 124 -14.95 -8.77 2.42
N LYS A 125 -13.64 -8.50 2.31
CA LYS A 125 -12.60 -9.51 2.55
C LYS A 125 -12.61 -10.01 4.00
N ILE A 126 -12.77 -9.12 4.99
CA ILE A 126 -12.87 -9.48 6.40
C ILE A 126 -14.06 -10.42 6.64
N LEU A 127 -15.22 -10.18 6.01
CA LEU A 127 -16.39 -11.07 6.13
C LEU A 127 -16.12 -12.46 5.56
N VAL A 128 -15.47 -12.55 4.39
CA VAL A 128 -15.06 -13.84 3.80
C VAL A 128 -14.13 -14.60 4.75
N ASN A 129 -13.12 -13.91 5.27
CA ASN A 129 -12.15 -14.50 6.17
C ASN A 129 -12.77 -14.92 7.51
N LEU A 130 -13.72 -14.14 8.03
CA LEU A 130 -14.49 -14.48 9.22
C LEU A 130 -15.29 -15.77 8.99
N ALA A 131 -15.97 -15.91 7.85
CA ALA A 131 -16.71 -17.13 7.50
C ALA A 131 -15.78 -18.36 7.42
N ILE A 132 -14.56 -18.19 6.90
CA ILE A 132 -13.52 -19.23 6.91
C ILE A 132 -13.10 -19.58 8.34
N ALA A 133 -12.80 -18.58 9.17
CA ALA A 133 -12.38 -18.79 10.56
C ALA A 133 -13.45 -19.51 11.38
N LEU A 134 -14.72 -19.20 11.14
CA LEU A 134 -15.88 -19.81 11.80
C LEU A 134 -16.19 -21.24 11.33
N SER A 135 -15.52 -21.73 10.28
CA SER A 135 -15.59 -23.15 9.89
C SER A 135 -14.82 -24.07 10.85
N ASN A 136 -14.04 -23.52 11.79
CA ASN A 136 -13.31 -24.27 12.81
C ASN A 136 -14.14 -24.36 14.11
N PRO A 137 -14.60 -25.56 14.52
CA PRO A 137 -15.41 -25.74 15.72
C PRO A 137 -14.72 -25.27 17.02
N ALA A 138 -13.42 -25.51 17.17
CA ALA A 138 -12.68 -25.10 18.36
C ALA A 138 -12.63 -23.56 18.49
N LYS A 139 -12.60 -22.85 17.36
CA LYS A 139 -12.67 -21.38 17.35
C LYS A 139 -14.07 -20.90 17.74
N VAL A 140 -15.12 -21.55 17.23
CA VAL A 140 -16.52 -21.25 17.61
C VAL A 140 -16.74 -21.46 19.12
N ASP A 141 -16.21 -22.54 19.70
CA ASP A 141 -16.31 -22.82 21.14
C ASP A 141 -15.60 -21.77 22.00
N ALA A 142 -14.41 -21.33 21.57
CA ALA A 142 -13.66 -20.26 22.24
C ALA A 142 -14.44 -18.93 22.19
N ILE A 143 -14.99 -18.57 21.03
CA ILE A 143 -15.82 -17.37 20.87
C ILE A 143 -17.05 -17.41 21.78
N TYR A 144 -17.74 -18.55 21.89
CA TYR A 144 -18.91 -18.67 22.78
C TYR A 144 -18.53 -18.55 24.26
N THR A 145 -17.41 -19.14 24.66
CA THR A 145 -16.89 -19.05 26.03
C THR A 145 -16.60 -17.58 26.40
N ASP A 146 -15.92 -16.86 25.52
CA ASP A 146 -15.61 -15.45 25.71
C ASP A 146 -16.88 -14.57 25.67
N TYR A 147 -17.85 -14.90 24.81
CA TYR A 147 -19.16 -14.25 24.80
C TYR A 147 -19.86 -14.39 26.16
N GLY A 148 -19.84 -15.57 26.77
CA GLY A 148 -20.40 -15.79 28.11
C GLY A 148 -19.80 -14.87 29.18
N ASN A 149 -18.50 -14.59 29.08
CA ASN A 149 -17.76 -13.71 29.99
C ASN A 149 -18.02 -12.22 29.70
N ASP A 150 -18.06 -11.83 28.43
CA ASP A 150 -18.10 -10.43 28.02
C ASP A 150 -19.52 -9.86 27.93
N ARG A 151 -20.53 -10.67 27.56
CA ARG A 151 -21.88 -10.19 27.16
C ARG A 151 -22.53 -9.26 28.18
N TRP A 152 -22.39 -9.55 29.47
CA TRP A 152 -23.05 -8.80 30.53
C TRP A 152 -22.42 -7.41 30.71
N SER A 153 -21.09 -7.34 30.60
CA SER A 153 -20.36 -6.06 30.65
C SER A 153 -20.62 -5.25 29.38
N MET A 154 -20.72 -5.90 28.21
CA MET A 154 -21.06 -5.25 26.93
C MET A 154 -22.52 -4.78 26.86
N GLY A 155 -23.43 -5.38 27.63
CA GLY A 155 -24.86 -5.14 27.54
C GLY A 155 -25.57 -5.92 26.44
N LEU A 156 -24.96 -7.00 25.93
CA LEU A 156 -25.58 -7.91 24.96
C LEU A 156 -26.59 -8.85 25.66
N VAL A 157 -27.73 -9.09 25.02
CA VAL A 157 -28.72 -10.08 25.53
C VAL A 157 -28.17 -11.50 25.43
N THR A 158 -28.63 -12.39 26.31
CA THR A 158 -28.21 -13.80 26.35
C THR A 158 -28.72 -14.56 25.14
N VAL A 159 -27.82 -15.25 24.44
CA VAL A 159 -28.11 -16.26 23.42
C VAL A 159 -27.62 -17.61 23.96
N ASN A 160 -28.45 -18.65 23.88
CA ASN A 160 -28.03 -19.98 24.33
C ASN A 160 -26.98 -20.57 23.36
N GLU A 161 -26.21 -21.54 23.85
CA GLU A 161 -25.08 -22.10 23.10
C GLU A 161 -25.50 -22.69 21.74
N SER A 162 -26.60 -23.43 21.71
CA SER A 162 -27.11 -24.07 20.50
C SER A 162 -27.43 -23.04 19.42
N ASP A 163 -28.17 -21.99 19.76
CA ASP A 163 -28.56 -20.94 18.82
C ASP A 163 -27.35 -20.10 18.38
N PHE A 164 -26.41 -19.86 19.30
CA PHE A 164 -25.17 -19.13 19.01
C PHE A 164 -24.33 -19.87 17.98
N LYS A 165 -24.06 -21.16 18.22
CA LYS A 165 -23.27 -22.01 17.32
C LYS A 165 -23.97 -22.22 15.98
N THR A 166 -25.30 -22.39 16.00
CA THR A 166 -26.09 -22.52 14.77
C THR A 166 -26.00 -21.26 13.91
N SER A 167 -26.12 -20.08 14.52
CA SER A 167 -26.01 -18.81 13.80
C SER A 167 -24.64 -18.62 13.15
N LEU A 168 -23.56 -18.97 13.86
CA LEU A 168 -22.20 -18.91 13.30
C LEU A 168 -21.97 -19.95 12.20
N ALA A 169 -22.54 -21.15 12.34
CA ALA A 169 -22.49 -22.17 11.30
C ALA A 169 -23.23 -21.73 10.03
N THR A 170 -24.42 -21.11 10.18
CA THR A 170 -25.17 -20.54 9.05
C THR A 170 -24.37 -19.46 8.35
N PHE A 171 -23.75 -18.53 9.10
CA PHE A 171 -22.89 -17.51 8.49
C PHE A 171 -21.66 -18.12 7.77
N ALA A 172 -21.02 -19.12 8.37
CA ALA A 172 -19.89 -19.81 7.75
C ALA A 172 -20.28 -20.52 6.42
N GLN A 173 -21.52 -21.01 6.31
CA GLN A 173 -22.04 -21.59 5.06
C GLN A 173 -22.20 -20.55 3.94
N GLU A 174 -22.31 -19.25 4.26
CA GLU A 174 -22.36 -18.18 3.25
C GLU A 174 -20.98 -17.85 2.65
N ARG A 175 -19.90 -18.53 3.08
CA ARG A 175 -18.52 -18.27 2.62
C ARG A 175 -18.40 -18.12 1.11
N ASP A 176 -18.96 -19.06 0.34
CA ASP A 176 -18.80 -19.07 -1.12
C ASP A 176 -19.56 -17.92 -1.79
N LYS A 177 -20.71 -17.52 -1.22
CA LYS A 177 -21.46 -16.33 -1.65
C LYS A 177 -20.67 -15.06 -1.34
N LEU A 178 -20.17 -14.91 -0.12
CA LEU A 178 -19.34 -13.78 0.29
C LEU A 178 -18.07 -13.68 -0.57
N ALA A 179 -17.44 -14.80 -0.88
CA ALA A 179 -16.24 -14.87 -1.71
C ALA A 179 -16.54 -14.41 -3.15
N SER A 180 -17.68 -14.81 -3.70
CA SER A 180 -18.15 -14.37 -5.02
C SER A 180 -18.40 -12.85 -5.06
N GLU A 181 -19.08 -12.31 -4.04
CA GLU A 181 -19.35 -10.87 -3.91
C GLU A 181 -18.04 -10.06 -3.76
N TYR A 182 -17.12 -10.52 -2.91
CA TYR A 182 -15.79 -9.94 -2.77
C TYR A 182 -15.03 -9.94 -4.10
N GLN A 183 -15.03 -11.06 -4.82
CA GLN A 183 -14.31 -11.15 -6.09
C GLN A 183 -14.91 -10.22 -7.16
N LYS A 184 -16.24 -10.06 -7.19
CA LYS A 184 -16.91 -9.09 -8.07
C LYS A 184 -16.47 -7.66 -7.75
N LEU A 185 -16.54 -7.27 -6.48
CA LEU A 185 -16.14 -5.93 -6.03
C LEU A 185 -14.66 -5.65 -6.35
N ARG A 186 -13.78 -6.62 -6.09
CA ARG A 186 -12.35 -6.53 -6.40
C ARG A 186 -12.11 -6.36 -7.90
N ASN A 187 -12.80 -7.11 -8.74
CA ASN A 187 -12.65 -7.00 -10.20
C ASN A 187 -13.11 -5.63 -10.73
N GLU A 188 -14.20 -5.10 -10.20
CA GLU A 188 -14.71 -3.76 -10.54
C GLU A 188 -13.73 -2.66 -10.10
N ASN A 189 -13.26 -2.73 -8.85
CA ASN A 189 -12.25 -1.82 -8.32
C ASN A 189 -10.94 -1.85 -9.11
N GLN A 190 -10.45 -3.04 -9.48
CA GLN A 190 -9.24 -3.18 -10.29
C GLN A 190 -9.35 -2.49 -11.65
N LYS A 191 -10.51 -2.57 -12.32
CA LYS A 191 -10.73 -1.86 -13.59
C LYS A 191 -10.67 -0.35 -13.39
N ARG A 192 -11.33 0.17 -12.35
CA ARG A 192 -11.31 1.60 -12.02
C ARG A 192 -9.90 2.09 -11.70
N TYR A 193 -9.16 1.37 -10.85
CA TYR A 193 -7.78 1.75 -10.49
C TYR A 193 -6.83 1.75 -11.69
N ARG A 194 -7.02 0.86 -12.67
CA ARG A 194 -6.26 0.88 -13.93
C ARG A 194 -6.58 2.13 -14.74
N ALA A 195 -7.86 2.45 -14.93
CA ALA A 195 -8.27 3.65 -15.67
C ALA A 195 -7.74 4.93 -15.02
N GLU A 196 -7.89 5.08 -13.69
CA GLU A 196 -7.37 6.22 -12.93
C GLU A 196 -5.85 6.34 -13.04
N ARG A 197 -5.14 5.20 -13.03
CA ARG A 197 -3.68 5.18 -13.23
C ARG A 197 -3.30 5.62 -14.63
N ASP A 198 -3.98 5.13 -15.66
CA ASP A 198 -3.67 5.44 -17.05
C ASP A 198 -3.93 6.93 -17.34
N GLU A 199 -5.03 7.48 -16.83
CA GLU A 199 -5.32 8.92 -16.89
C GLU A 199 -4.27 9.75 -16.17
N ARG A 200 -3.85 9.32 -14.96
CA ARG A 200 -2.80 10.01 -14.22
C ARG A 200 -1.48 10.00 -14.97
N ILE A 201 -1.06 8.86 -15.50
CA ILE A 201 0.17 8.74 -16.31
C ILE A 201 0.09 9.65 -17.54
N LYS A 202 -1.08 9.73 -18.19
CA LYS A 202 -1.28 10.62 -19.34
C LYS A 202 -1.11 12.09 -18.94
N ARG A 203 -1.75 12.52 -17.84
CA ARG A 203 -1.61 13.89 -17.32
C ARG A 203 -0.18 14.21 -16.93
N GLU A 204 0.47 13.35 -16.15
CA GLU A 204 1.88 13.52 -15.74
C GLU A 204 2.81 13.63 -16.96
N LYS A 205 2.57 12.85 -18.02
CA LYS A 205 3.34 12.93 -19.28
C LYS A 205 3.12 14.25 -20.02
N GLU A 206 1.89 14.77 -20.04
CA GLU A 206 1.56 16.06 -20.64
C GLU A 206 2.18 17.23 -19.85
N GLU A 207 2.08 17.19 -18.52
CA GLU A 207 2.70 18.16 -17.62
C GLU A 207 4.23 18.15 -17.72
N SER A 208 4.85 16.97 -17.77
CA SER A 208 6.30 16.83 -17.97
C SER A 208 6.72 17.49 -19.29
N LYS A 209 6.04 17.18 -20.40
CA LYS A 209 6.33 17.80 -21.70
C LYS A 209 6.15 19.32 -21.68
N ALA A 210 5.12 19.83 -20.99
CA ALA A 210 4.88 21.27 -20.87
C ALA A 210 5.96 21.98 -20.04
N SER A 211 6.63 21.26 -19.11
CA SER A 211 7.72 21.80 -18.29
C SER A 211 9.08 21.87 -19.01
N GLU A 212 9.15 21.47 -20.28
CA GLU A 212 10.39 21.37 -21.03
C GLU A 212 11.13 22.72 -21.13
N LYS A 213 12.41 22.71 -20.74
CA LYS A 213 13.32 23.87 -20.82
C LYS A 213 14.59 23.50 -21.55
N THR A 214 15.03 24.34 -22.49
CA THR A 214 16.33 24.18 -23.14
C THR A 214 17.45 24.47 -22.15
N ILE A 215 18.51 23.67 -22.25
CA ILE A 215 19.74 23.84 -21.48
C ILE A 215 20.94 23.88 -22.42
N ASP A 216 21.94 24.66 -22.03
CA ASP A 216 23.25 24.66 -22.68
C ASP A 216 24.22 23.85 -21.82
N LEU A 217 24.89 22.87 -22.43
CA LEU A 217 25.86 22.03 -21.74
C LEU A 217 27.22 22.73 -21.65
N VAL A 218 27.47 23.42 -20.55
CA VAL A 218 28.78 24.04 -20.27
C VAL A 218 29.72 23.00 -19.65
N LEU A 219 30.49 22.32 -20.50
CA LEU A 219 31.36 21.20 -20.08
C LEU A 219 32.76 21.64 -19.63
N TRP A 220 33.38 22.57 -20.36
CA TRP A 220 34.72 23.11 -20.07
C TRP A 220 34.69 24.63 -20.21
N GLN A 221 35.31 25.37 -19.28
CA GLN A 221 35.37 26.84 -19.34
C GLN A 221 36.32 27.35 -20.44
N ASN A 222 37.42 26.64 -20.68
CA ASN A 222 38.43 26.94 -21.70
C ASN A 222 38.82 25.63 -22.39
N PRO A 223 38.04 25.14 -23.37
CA PRO A 223 38.30 23.85 -24.01
C PRO A 223 39.60 23.85 -24.81
N THR A 224 40.32 22.73 -24.81
CA THR A 224 41.40 22.48 -25.78
C THR A 224 40.83 22.32 -27.19
N ALA A 225 41.69 22.28 -28.21
CA ALA A 225 41.25 22.08 -29.60
C ALA A 225 40.46 20.77 -29.79
N GLU A 226 40.89 19.68 -29.13
CA GLU A 226 40.19 18.39 -29.13
C GLU A 226 38.84 18.47 -28.41
N GLN A 227 38.79 19.10 -27.23
CA GLN A 227 37.55 19.32 -26.48
C GLN A 227 36.56 20.18 -27.27
N GLN A 228 37.05 21.19 -28.00
CA GLN A 228 36.21 22.05 -28.83
C GLN A 228 35.49 21.24 -29.93
N MET A 229 36.12 20.20 -30.50
CA MET A 229 35.44 19.33 -31.47
C MET A 229 34.22 18.62 -30.86
N ILE A 230 34.33 18.21 -29.60
CA ILE A 230 33.24 17.57 -28.86
C ILE A 230 32.14 18.58 -28.54
N VAL A 231 32.52 19.78 -28.08
CA VAL A 231 31.58 20.89 -27.85
C VAL A 231 30.80 21.21 -29.13
N ASP A 232 31.49 21.39 -30.26
CA ASP A 232 30.87 21.70 -31.55
C ASP A 232 29.92 20.58 -32.01
N ALA A 233 30.29 19.32 -31.79
CA ALA A 233 29.43 18.18 -32.08
C ALA A 233 28.17 18.16 -31.20
N LEU A 234 28.29 18.44 -29.90
CA LEU A 234 27.16 18.50 -28.98
C LEU A 234 26.23 19.68 -29.28
N HIS A 235 26.74 20.81 -29.76
CA HIS A 235 25.93 21.95 -30.19
C HIS A 235 25.02 21.64 -31.40
N THR A 236 25.22 20.53 -32.10
CA THR A 236 24.28 20.05 -33.12
C THR A 236 23.01 19.43 -32.54
N ILE A 237 22.93 19.28 -31.21
CA ILE A 237 21.89 18.56 -30.49
C ILE A 237 21.16 19.52 -29.56
N LYS A 238 19.83 19.55 -29.64
CA LYS A 238 19.00 20.32 -28.71
C LYS A 238 18.88 19.54 -27.40
N PHE A 239 19.53 20.03 -26.34
CA PHE A 239 19.35 19.50 -25.00
C PHE A 239 18.22 20.22 -24.26
N THR A 240 17.36 19.45 -23.61
CA THR A 240 16.28 19.97 -22.77
C THR A 240 16.19 19.21 -21.46
N ILE A 241 15.56 19.80 -20.45
CA ILE A 241 15.22 19.14 -19.19
C ILE A 241 13.72 19.28 -18.93
N ARG A 242 13.15 18.33 -18.19
CA ARG A 242 11.76 18.36 -17.72
C ARG A 242 11.71 18.17 -16.20
N ASN A 243 10.56 18.50 -15.61
CA ASN A 243 10.33 18.37 -14.16
C ASN A 243 10.29 16.91 -13.65
N ASP A 244 10.33 15.93 -14.56
CA ASP A 244 10.49 14.51 -14.24
C ASP A 244 11.94 14.13 -13.90
N GLY A 245 12.85 15.11 -13.85
CA GLY A 245 14.24 14.89 -13.46
C GLY A 245 15.11 14.32 -14.58
N VAL A 246 14.64 14.36 -15.83
CA VAL A 246 15.32 13.81 -16.99
C VAL A 246 15.82 14.92 -17.93
N ALA A 247 17.03 14.72 -18.43
CA ALA A 247 17.59 15.43 -19.58
C ALA A 247 17.29 14.67 -20.87
N TYR A 248 17.00 15.43 -21.92
CA TYR A 248 16.62 14.93 -23.23
C TYR A 248 17.54 15.48 -24.30
N ALA A 249 17.85 14.66 -25.31
CA ALA A 249 18.58 15.04 -26.51
C ALA A 249 17.64 14.92 -27.71
N ASN A 250 17.38 16.03 -28.40
CA ASN A 250 16.40 16.11 -29.50
C ASN A 250 15.00 15.53 -29.13
N GLY A 251 14.63 15.68 -27.86
CA GLY A 251 13.36 15.21 -27.29
C GLY A 251 13.33 13.71 -26.94
N ARG A 252 14.45 13.00 -27.02
CA ARG A 252 14.60 11.61 -26.53
C ARG A 252 15.25 11.58 -25.17
N TRP A 253 14.89 10.61 -24.34
CA TRP A 253 15.53 10.40 -23.03
C TRP A 253 17.04 10.26 -23.23
N PHE A 254 17.84 10.99 -22.44
CA PHE A 254 19.29 10.91 -22.50
C PHE A 254 19.88 10.40 -21.20
N MET A 255 19.65 11.10 -20.09
CA MET A 255 20.06 10.71 -18.74
C MET A 255 19.27 11.49 -17.70
N SER A 256 19.44 11.19 -16.42
CA SER A 256 18.91 12.04 -15.35
C SER A 256 19.63 13.39 -15.33
N ILE A 257 18.96 14.43 -14.83
CA ILE A 257 19.58 15.75 -14.61
C ILE A 257 20.80 15.65 -13.69
N ALA A 258 20.73 14.84 -12.63
CA ALA A 258 21.87 14.55 -11.77
C ALA A 258 23.01 13.84 -12.51
N GLY A 259 22.69 13.02 -13.52
CA GLY A 259 23.68 12.36 -14.38
C GLY A 259 24.51 13.33 -15.21
N LEU A 260 23.98 14.52 -15.54
CA LEU A 260 24.70 15.54 -16.31
C LEU A 260 25.98 16.00 -15.61
N GLU A 261 26.03 15.96 -14.27
CA GLU A 261 27.22 16.30 -13.49
C GLU A 261 28.41 15.39 -13.84
N PHE A 262 28.15 14.13 -14.20
CA PHE A 262 29.17 13.15 -14.57
C PHE A 262 29.47 13.13 -16.07
N PHE A 263 28.65 13.80 -16.89
CA PHE A 263 28.74 13.72 -18.35
C PHE A 263 30.08 14.21 -18.88
N ARG A 264 30.59 15.32 -18.33
CA ARG A 264 31.95 15.82 -18.64
C ARG A 264 33.01 14.75 -18.39
N ASN A 265 32.98 14.10 -17.22
CA ASN A 265 33.96 13.08 -16.87
C ASN A 265 33.89 11.87 -17.83
N SER A 266 32.68 11.48 -18.25
CA SER A 266 32.51 10.44 -19.27
C SER A 266 33.13 10.82 -20.61
N LEU A 267 32.97 12.08 -21.05
CA LEU A 267 33.62 12.57 -22.26
C LEU A 267 35.14 12.65 -22.11
N ASP A 268 35.64 13.11 -20.97
CA ASP A 268 37.08 13.14 -20.66
C ASP A 268 37.68 11.72 -20.70
N LEU A 269 36.97 10.70 -20.20
CA LEU A 269 37.38 9.30 -20.29
C LEU A 269 37.36 8.76 -21.73
N SER A 270 36.31 9.07 -22.52
CA SER A 270 36.25 8.72 -23.94
C SER A 270 37.39 9.35 -24.75
N MET A 271 37.78 10.59 -24.44
CA MET A 271 38.94 11.21 -25.09
C MET A 271 40.26 10.63 -24.59
N LYS A 272 40.35 10.22 -23.32
CA LYS A 272 41.55 9.60 -22.76
C LYS A 272 41.84 8.24 -23.42
N SER A 273 40.82 7.44 -23.75
CA SER A 273 41.01 6.17 -24.46
C SER A 273 41.69 6.39 -25.83
N CYS A 274 41.41 7.50 -26.50
CA CYS A 274 42.14 7.91 -27.70
C CYS A 274 43.62 8.18 -27.44
N SER A 275 43.94 8.85 -26.33
CA SER A 275 45.33 9.15 -25.95
C SER A 275 46.12 7.90 -25.58
N ASP A 276 45.49 6.95 -24.88
CA ASP A 276 46.11 5.68 -24.51
C ASP A 276 46.41 4.83 -25.76
N ALA A 277 45.48 4.81 -26.73
CA ALA A 277 45.68 4.16 -28.01
C ALA A 277 46.82 4.81 -28.82
N GLY A 278 46.89 6.14 -28.89
CA GLY A 278 47.96 6.86 -29.58
C GLY A 278 49.33 6.72 -28.92
N ALA A 279 49.39 6.63 -27.58
CA ALA A 279 50.61 6.36 -26.84
C ALA A 279 51.14 4.94 -27.09
N TYR A 280 50.26 3.95 -27.20
CA TYR A 280 50.62 2.56 -27.51
C TYR A 280 51.30 2.42 -28.90
N VAL A 281 50.87 3.23 -29.87
CA VAL A 281 51.38 3.21 -31.26
C VAL A 281 52.42 4.30 -31.56
N GLY A 282 52.73 5.17 -30.59
CA GLY A 282 53.77 6.20 -30.71
C GLY A 282 53.42 7.40 -31.59
N GLU A 283 52.15 7.64 -31.91
CA GLU A 283 51.73 8.71 -32.83
C GLU A 283 50.68 9.64 -32.21
N THR A 284 51.04 10.91 -32.01
CA THR A 284 50.14 11.96 -31.52
C THR A 284 49.06 12.36 -32.55
N ALA A 285 49.30 12.13 -33.84
CA ALA A 285 48.31 12.36 -34.91
C ALA A 285 47.07 11.47 -34.76
N LEU A 286 47.22 10.27 -34.18
CA LEU A 286 46.11 9.35 -33.92
C LEU A 286 45.17 9.86 -32.83
N ASN A 287 45.66 10.65 -31.86
CA ASN A 287 44.82 11.22 -30.80
C ASN A 287 43.74 12.16 -31.38
N ARG A 288 44.14 13.10 -32.24
CA ARG A 288 43.23 14.08 -32.84
C ARG A 288 42.24 13.43 -33.82
N ALA A 289 42.70 12.47 -34.63
CA ALA A 289 41.84 11.71 -35.54
C ALA A 289 40.81 10.86 -34.77
N CYS A 290 41.21 10.26 -33.65
CA CYS A 290 40.32 9.50 -32.78
C CYS A 290 39.26 10.39 -32.13
N VAL A 291 39.63 11.54 -31.55
CA VAL A 291 38.66 12.50 -30.99
C VAL A 291 37.71 13.03 -32.08
N GLN A 292 38.19 13.27 -33.28
CA GLN A 292 37.33 13.62 -34.43
C GLN A 292 36.32 12.50 -34.75
N GLY A 293 36.71 11.22 -34.59
CA GLY A 293 35.81 10.08 -34.71
C GLY A 293 34.70 10.07 -33.65
N ILE A 294 35.04 10.42 -32.41
CA ILE A 294 34.04 10.59 -31.32
C ILE A 294 33.08 11.73 -31.67
N ALA A 295 33.59 12.88 -32.10
CA ALA A 295 32.77 14.03 -32.50
C ALA A 295 31.77 13.67 -33.62
N ARG A 296 32.22 12.94 -34.66
CA ARG A 296 31.33 12.42 -35.71
C ARG A 296 30.27 11.47 -35.16
N SER A 297 30.64 10.62 -34.21
CA SER A 297 29.73 9.68 -33.56
C SER A 297 28.65 10.39 -32.75
N ILE A 298 28.99 11.50 -32.06
CA ILE A 298 28.04 12.35 -31.34
C ILE A 298 27.03 12.97 -32.31
N VAL A 299 27.49 13.53 -33.43
CA VAL A 299 26.60 14.11 -34.46
C VAL A 299 25.63 13.06 -35.01
N GLU A 300 26.14 11.86 -35.30
CA GLU A 300 25.31 10.76 -35.80
C GLU A 300 24.30 10.24 -34.76
N TRP A 301 24.71 10.18 -33.49
CA TRP A 301 23.84 9.89 -32.37
C TRP A 301 22.74 10.95 -32.22
N GLY A 302 23.07 12.23 -32.37
CA GLY A 302 22.10 13.34 -32.38
C GLY A 302 21.08 13.23 -33.52
N LYS A 303 21.52 12.88 -34.73
CA LYS A 303 20.60 12.59 -35.85
C LYS A 303 19.67 11.41 -35.57
N THR A 304 20.21 10.36 -34.96
CA THR A 304 19.45 9.16 -34.61
C THR A 304 18.41 9.47 -33.52
N ALA A 305 18.75 10.32 -32.55
CA ALA A 305 17.80 10.79 -31.54
C ALA A 305 16.63 11.56 -32.19
N SER A 306 16.90 12.33 -33.24
CA SER A 306 15.89 13.07 -34.01
C SER A 306 15.03 12.20 -34.92
N ASP A 307 15.48 10.98 -35.26
CA ASP A 307 14.76 10.08 -36.16
C ASP A 307 13.52 9.51 -35.44
N ARG A 308 12.33 9.92 -35.91
CA ARG A 308 11.04 9.50 -35.33
C ARG A 308 10.59 8.11 -35.76
N THR A 309 11.28 7.48 -36.72
CA THR A 309 11.01 6.08 -37.11
C THR A 309 11.51 5.09 -36.06
N ILE A 310 12.48 5.50 -35.24
CA ILE A 310 12.98 4.73 -34.10
C ILE A 310 12.01 4.89 -32.92
N SER A 311 11.52 3.79 -32.34
CA SER A 311 10.65 3.88 -31.16
C SER A 311 11.41 4.38 -29.92
N ASP A 312 10.69 4.96 -28.95
CA ASP A 312 11.29 5.31 -27.64
C ASP A 312 11.83 4.04 -26.94
N GLY A 313 11.18 2.89 -27.14
CA GLY A 313 11.61 1.59 -26.62
C GLY A 313 12.97 1.17 -27.18
N ALA A 314 13.12 1.20 -28.51
CA ALA A 314 14.37 0.88 -29.19
C ALA A 314 15.51 1.83 -28.78
N TRP A 315 15.22 3.13 -28.67
CA TRP A 315 16.19 4.13 -28.22
C TRP A 315 16.69 3.87 -26.80
N ASN A 316 15.77 3.61 -25.87
CA ASN A 316 16.09 3.36 -24.46
C ASN A 316 16.80 2.02 -24.25
N ALA A 317 16.42 0.97 -24.99
CA ALA A 317 17.12 -0.31 -24.96
C ALA A 317 18.57 -0.16 -25.45
N ALA A 318 18.76 0.56 -26.56
CA ALA A 318 20.10 0.85 -27.07
C ALA A 318 20.93 1.73 -26.13
N ALA A 319 20.28 2.56 -25.31
CA ALA A 319 20.96 3.33 -24.28
C ALA A 319 21.60 2.42 -23.24
N LEU A 320 20.96 1.31 -22.85
CA LEU A 320 21.54 0.35 -21.89
C LEU A 320 22.80 -0.33 -22.44
N ASP A 321 22.81 -0.68 -23.73
CA ASP A 321 23.99 -1.27 -24.39
C ASP A 321 25.08 -0.22 -24.67
N GLY A 322 24.67 1.01 -24.95
CA GLY A 322 25.56 2.15 -25.15
C GLY A 322 26.06 2.81 -23.85
N SER A 323 25.52 2.41 -22.69
CA SER A 323 25.76 3.01 -21.38
C SER A 323 26.74 2.21 -20.52
N ILE A 324 27.82 2.89 -20.12
CA ILE A 324 28.52 2.96 -18.82
C ILE A 324 28.67 1.69 -17.94
N ASN A 325 27.65 0.84 -17.78
CA ASN A 325 27.66 -0.31 -16.87
C ASN A 325 28.07 -1.64 -17.53
N TYR A 326 28.12 -1.71 -18.87
CA TYR A 326 28.37 -2.96 -19.60
C TYR A 326 29.55 -2.89 -20.61
N ASN A 327 30.31 -1.79 -20.62
CA ASN A 327 31.51 -1.63 -21.43
C ASN A 327 32.78 -2.02 -20.63
N PRO A 328 33.81 -2.67 -21.22
CA PRO A 328 35.11 -2.90 -20.59
C PRO A 328 35.77 -1.66 -19.96
N VAL A 329 35.46 -0.44 -20.43
CA VAL A 329 35.89 0.82 -19.77
C VAL A 329 34.69 1.48 -19.08
N LYS A 330 34.64 1.33 -17.75
CA LYS A 330 33.57 1.89 -16.91
C LYS A 330 33.48 3.41 -17.10
N TYR A 331 32.26 3.92 -17.27
CA TYR A 331 31.94 5.35 -17.44
C TYR A 331 32.21 5.98 -18.83
N GLU A 332 32.58 5.21 -19.84
CA GLU A 332 32.64 5.68 -21.23
C GLU A 332 31.25 5.66 -21.92
N ILE A 333 30.98 6.61 -22.81
CA ILE A 333 29.76 6.63 -23.65
C ILE A 333 30.12 6.27 -25.09
N LEU A 334 29.60 5.15 -25.58
CA LEU A 334 29.80 4.69 -26.96
C LEU A 334 28.68 5.21 -27.87
N PHE A 335 28.73 6.49 -28.25
CA PHE A 335 27.69 7.16 -29.04
C PHE A 335 27.33 6.42 -30.34
N SER A 336 28.33 5.92 -31.07
CA SER A 336 28.13 5.16 -32.32
C SER A 336 27.45 3.81 -32.06
N HIS A 337 27.79 3.13 -30.97
CA HIS A 337 27.16 1.87 -30.58
C HIS A 337 25.71 2.07 -30.21
N TRP A 338 25.41 3.07 -29.38
CA TRP A 338 24.03 3.45 -29.04
C TRP A 338 23.22 3.74 -30.31
N ALA A 339 23.72 4.62 -31.20
CA ALA A 339 23.02 4.97 -32.44
C ALA A 339 22.78 3.73 -33.34
N GLY A 340 23.77 2.84 -33.46
CA GLY A 340 23.66 1.60 -34.22
C GLY A 340 22.63 0.63 -33.62
N MET A 341 22.69 0.39 -32.31
CA MET A 341 21.76 -0.50 -31.62
C MET A 341 20.33 0.02 -31.64
N ALA A 342 20.12 1.34 -31.59
CA ALA A 342 18.78 1.92 -31.70
C ALA A 342 18.12 1.56 -33.03
N ARG A 343 18.88 1.55 -34.13
CA ARG A 343 18.40 1.12 -35.46
C ARG A 343 18.13 -0.37 -35.51
N VAL A 344 19.03 -1.18 -34.94
CA VAL A 344 18.87 -2.64 -34.87
C VAL A 344 17.60 -3.01 -34.10
N TYR A 345 17.38 -2.41 -32.93
CA TYR A 345 16.18 -2.66 -32.14
C TYR A 345 14.92 -2.17 -32.83
N SER A 346 14.96 -1.00 -33.46
CA SER A 346 13.85 -0.52 -34.27
C SER A 346 13.50 -1.50 -35.41
N ALA A 347 14.51 -2.03 -36.11
CA ALA A 347 14.30 -3.01 -37.18
C ALA A 347 13.74 -4.37 -36.68
N ARG A 348 13.94 -4.68 -35.39
CA ARG A 348 13.39 -5.88 -34.73
C ARG A 348 11.97 -5.66 -34.17
N GLY A 349 11.41 -4.47 -34.32
CA GLY A 349 10.04 -4.16 -33.88
C GLY A 349 9.92 -3.82 -32.39
N TYR A 350 10.99 -3.34 -31.75
CA TYR A 350 10.96 -2.81 -30.38
C TYR A 350 10.14 -1.54 -30.24
#